data_AF-A0A3D5I3Z4-F1
#
_entry.id   AF-A0A3D5I3Z4-F1
#
_cell.length_a   1.000
_cell.length_b   1.000
_cell.length_c   1.000
_cell.angle_alpha   90.00
_cell.angle_beta   90.00
_cell.angle_gamma   90.00
#
_symmetry.space_group_name_H-M   'P 1'
#
loop_
_entity.id
_entity.type
_entity.pdbx_description
1 polymer ?
#
loop_
_entity_poly.entity_id
_entity_poly.type
_entity_poly.pdbx_seq_one_letter_code
_entity_poly.pdbx_strand_id
1 'polypeptide(L)'
;MKSPILAVFVALIPLPAFAHATGQGFVALLPTGPYMAFGVLIVALSMILLWLLPQRPLSRMLPGVDLGAIAAPPWLRRTTSLISFIVLLWMLYQGFHGPSDPVENALVMGFWVVFWMAAVMVQGLVFDLWGWVSPWHWLDAPARSGAGRKGGRFKPLFHLPTVFGVWPAVLLLVGFAGFTLADPAPDDAARLARAGLIYLVITLVGCGVFGPRAWLRQVEVFSVLMRLITRLAPVARRGRRLRLGWHGHQLHQGAGCYRGTAVLILVLLAVGSFDGLNETFFWLDHIGVNPLDHPGRTELVIPVLTGLG
;
A
#
# COMPACT_ATOMS: atom_id res chain seq x y z
N MET A 1 10.74 37.38 19.29
CA MET A 1 10.14 36.34 18.42
C MET A 1 11.25 35.60 17.70
N LYS A 2 11.67 34.46 18.24
CA LYS A 2 12.60 33.52 17.59
C LYS A 2 11.97 32.13 17.71
N SER A 3 11.83 31.51 16.55
CA SER A 3 11.26 30.20 16.19
C SER A 3 11.46 29.04 17.18
N PRO A 4 10.38 28.37 17.65
CA PRO A 4 10.45 27.07 18.34
C PRO A 4 10.53 25.87 17.38
N ILE A 5 10.59 26.09 16.06
CA ILE A 5 10.54 25.04 15.03
C ILE A 5 11.84 24.22 14.97
N LEU A 6 12.96 24.73 15.50
CA LEU A 6 14.24 24.03 15.43
C LEU A 6 14.36 22.89 16.46
N ALA A 7 13.55 22.88 17.53
CA ALA A 7 13.69 21.92 18.63
C ALA A 7 13.13 20.52 18.31
N VAL A 8 12.26 20.39 17.30
CA VAL A 8 11.62 19.10 16.96
C VAL A 8 12.49 18.24 16.03
N PHE A 9 13.47 18.82 15.34
CA PHE A 9 14.34 18.08 14.41
C PHE A 9 15.51 17.35 15.09
N VAL A 10 15.84 17.67 16.34
CA VAL A 10 17.01 17.08 17.05
C VAL A 10 16.70 15.68 17.62
N ALA A 11 15.43 15.25 17.65
CA ALA A 11 15.04 13.92 18.14
C ALA A 11 15.08 12.81 17.06
N LEU A 12 15.53 13.12 15.84
CA LEU A 12 15.57 12.21 14.69
C LEU A 12 17.01 11.86 14.28
N ILE A 13 17.93 11.78 15.25
CA ILE A 13 19.24 11.15 15.00
C ILE A 13 18.98 9.64 15.02
N PRO A 14 19.09 8.92 13.89
CA PRO A 14 19.01 7.47 13.90
C PRO A 14 20.24 6.96 14.63
N LEU A 15 20.07 6.59 15.90
CA LEU A 15 21.02 5.72 16.57
C LEU A 15 21.01 4.38 15.83
N PRO A 16 22.17 3.72 15.61
CA PRO A 16 22.20 2.39 15.04
C PRO A 16 21.44 1.45 15.98
N ALA A 17 20.18 1.17 15.65
CA ALA A 17 19.45 0.09 16.26
C ALA A 17 19.96 -1.19 15.62
N PHE A 18 20.62 -2.04 16.40
CA PHE A 18 20.93 -3.42 16.03
C PHE A 18 19.61 -4.22 15.94
N ALA A 19 18.81 -3.93 14.91
CA ALA A 19 17.68 -4.76 14.53
C ALA A 19 18.23 -5.94 13.72
N HIS A 20 18.77 -6.94 14.41
CA HIS A 20 19.02 -8.22 13.77
C HIS A 20 17.66 -8.89 13.52
N ALA A 21 17.26 -8.97 12.26
CA ALA A 21 16.20 -9.88 11.84
C ALA A 21 16.76 -11.30 11.95
N THR A 22 16.55 -11.95 13.09
CA THR A 22 16.87 -13.37 13.24
C THR A 22 15.86 -14.15 12.41
N GLY A 23 16.25 -14.54 11.19
CA GLY A 23 15.49 -15.42 10.29
C GLY A 23 15.46 -16.87 10.76
N GLN A 24 15.29 -17.10 12.06
CA GLN A 24 15.19 -18.42 12.68
C GLN A 24 13.90 -18.49 13.48
N GLY A 25 13.25 -19.66 13.44
CA GLY A 25 12.06 -19.94 14.25
C GLY A 25 12.32 -19.60 15.72
N PHE A 26 11.65 -18.56 16.20
CA PHE A 26 11.81 -18.05 17.55
C PHE A 26 11.05 -18.94 18.53
N VAL A 27 11.74 -19.82 19.25
CA VAL A 27 11.17 -20.51 20.41
C VAL A 27 11.24 -19.54 21.59
N ALA A 28 10.14 -18.82 21.83
CA ALA A 28 10.02 -17.97 22.99
C ALA A 28 10.11 -18.80 24.27
N LEU A 29 11.10 -18.51 25.13
CA LEU A 29 11.29 -19.18 26.43
C LEU A 29 10.18 -18.84 27.45
N LEU A 30 9.37 -17.82 27.19
CA LEU A 30 8.17 -17.52 27.97
C LEU A 30 7.02 -18.47 27.59
N PRO A 31 6.12 -18.84 28.52
CA PRO A 31 4.91 -19.59 28.19
C PRO A 31 4.01 -18.72 27.30
N THR A 32 4.14 -18.86 25.98
CA THR A 32 3.44 -18.03 24.98
C THR A 32 1.97 -18.38 24.80
N GLY A 33 1.55 -19.60 25.17
CA GLY A 33 0.17 -20.06 25.07
C GLY A 33 -0.85 -19.07 25.65
N PRO A 34 -0.72 -18.68 26.94
CA PRO A 34 -1.57 -17.64 27.54
C PRO A 34 -1.55 -16.31 26.78
N TYR A 35 -0.38 -15.82 26.37
CA TYR A 35 -0.27 -14.53 25.66
C TYR A 35 -0.94 -14.57 24.28
N MET A 36 -0.77 -15.66 23.52
CA MET A 36 -1.46 -15.86 22.25
C MET A 36 -2.97 -15.95 22.45
N ALA A 37 -3.44 -16.69 23.46
CA ALA A 37 -4.86 -16.78 23.79
C ALA A 37 -5.46 -15.41 24.16
N PHE A 38 -4.79 -14.62 24.99
CA PHE A 38 -5.20 -13.26 25.31
C PHE A 38 -5.15 -12.33 24.09
N GLY A 39 -4.13 -12.44 23.24
CA GLY A 39 -4.02 -11.70 21.98
C GLY A 39 -5.20 -11.98 21.05
N VAL A 40 -5.50 -13.26 20.80
CA VAL A 40 -6.66 -13.69 20.01
C VAL A 40 -7.96 -13.19 20.62
N LEU A 41 -8.11 -13.30 21.95
CA LEU A 41 -9.30 -12.85 22.65
C LEU A 41 -9.50 -11.33 22.52
N ILE A 42 -8.45 -10.52 22.70
CA ILE A 42 -8.51 -9.06 22.55
C ILE A 42 -8.91 -8.68 21.12
N VAL A 43 -8.31 -9.33 20.10
CA VAL A 43 -8.67 -9.10 18.69
C VAL A 43 -10.12 -9.49 18.43
N ALA A 44 -10.56 -10.66 18.88
CA ALA A 44 -11.94 -11.13 18.71
C ALA A 44 -12.94 -10.18 19.40
N LEU A 45 -12.68 -9.78 20.65
CA LEU A 45 -13.49 -8.83 21.38
C LEU A 45 -13.52 -7.46 20.69
N SER A 46 -12.40 -6.99 20.13
CA SER A 46 -12.37 -5.74 19.37
C SER A 46 -13.24 -5.79 18.10
N MET A 47 -13.24 -6.93 17.39
CA MET A 47 -14.11 -7.14 16.22
C MET A 47 -15.59 -7.24 16.62
N ILE A 48 -15.90 -7.97 17.69
CA ILE A 48 -17.27 -8.07 18.23
C ILE A 48 -17.76 -6.68 18.67
N LEU A 49 -16.91 -5.91 19.36
CA LEU A 49 -17.24 -4.55 19.77
C LEU A 49 -17.53 -3.66 18.56
N LEU A 50 -16.68 -3.69 17.52
CA LEU A 50 -16.90 -2.93 16.29
C LEU A 50 -18.16 -3.37 15.54
N TRP A 51 -18.50 -4.66 15.57
CA TRP A 51 -19.70 -5.21 14.95
C TRP A 51 -20.98 -4.80 15.70
N LEU A 52 -20.94 -4.76 17.03
CA LEU A 52 -22.04 -4.34 17.89
C LEU A 52 -22.20 -2.81 17.93
N LEU A 53 -21.15 -2.04 17.64
CA LEU A 53 -21.21 -0.58 17.64
C LEU A 53 -22.18 -0.09 16.56
N PRO A 54 -23.21 0.71 16.92
CA PRO A 54 -24.10 1.26 15.93
C PRO A 54 -23.30 2.20 14.99
N GLN A 55 -23.46 2.03 13.67
CA GLN A 55 -22.69 2.80 12.67
C GLN A 55 -23.02 4.31 12.65
N ARG A 56 -24.16 4.71 13.25
CA ARG A 56 -24.72 6.08 13.21
C ARG A 56 -24.18 7.07 14.27
N PRO A 57 -23.84 6.68 15.53
CA PRO A 57 -23.18 7.58 16.49
C PRO A 57 -21.71 7.90 16.16
N LEU A 58 -20.97 7.00 15.53
CA LEU A 58 -19.52 7.17 15.32
C LEU A 58 -19.18 8.38 14.43
N SER A 59 -20.03 8.71 13.47
CA SER A 59 -19.82 9.84 12.55
C SER A 59 -19.96 11.22 13.20
N ARG A 60 -20.74 11.33 14.28
CA ARG A 60 -20.83 12.56 15.09
C ARG A 60 -19.71 12.64 16.13
N MET A 61 -19.17 11.50 16.55
CA MET A 61 -18.09 11.40 17.53
C MET A 61 -16.71 11.74 16.97
N LEU A 62 -16.56 11.72 15.64
CA LEU A 62 -15.31 12.08 14.95
C LEU A 62 -15.52 13.38 14.16
N PRO A 63 -15.67 14.56 14.76
CA PRO A 63 -15.77 15.80 13.99
C PRO A 63 -14.42 16.15 13.34
N GLY A 64 -14.47 16.70 12.12
CA GLY A 64 -13.30 17.20 11.41
C GLY A 64 -13.35 18.72 11.26
N VAL A 65 -12.31 19.40 11.71
CA VAL A 65 -12.11 20.84 11.63
C VAL A 65 -11.58 21.22 10.24
N ASP A 66 -12.12 22.27 9.65
CA ASP A 66 -11.57 22.85 8.43
C ASP A 66 -10.35 23.70 8.80
N LEU A 67 -9.17 23.30 8.33
CA LEU A 67 -7.91 24.04 8.55
C LEU A 67 -7.73 25.16 7.50
N GLY A 68 -8.63 25.28 6.53
CA GLY A 68 -8.62 26.34 5.54
C GLY A 68 -8.04 25.93 4.19
N ALA A 69 -7.78 26.93 3.35
CA ALA A 69 -7.35 26.70 1.98
C ALA A 69 -5.85 26.43 1.88
N ILE A 70 -5.47 25.29 1.29
CA ILE A 70 -4.12 25.05 0.80
C ILE A 70 -4.01 25.56 -0.63
N ALA A 71 -3.12 26.54 -0.82
CA ALA A 71 -2.70 27.06 -2.11
C ALA A 71 -1.54 26.22 -2.70
N ALA A 72 -1.71 24.90 -2.79
CA ALA A 72 -0.75 24.08 -3.53
C ALA A 72 -0.92 24.34 -5.04
N PRO A 73 0.13 24.79 -5.75
CA PRO A 73 0.04 24.98 -7.19
C PRO A 73 -0.22 23.65 -7.91
N PRO A 74 -1.12 23.59 -8.91
CA PRO A 74 -1.39 22.36 -9.66
C PRO A 74 -0.15 21.79 -10.36
N TRP A 75 0.82 22.63 -10.70
CA TRP A 75 2.08 22.21 -11.33
C TRP A 75 2.98 21.44 -10.36
N LEU A 76 2.96 21.77 -9.06
CA LEU A 76 3.85 21.14 -8.09
C LEU A 76 3.60 19.64 -8.00
N ARG A 77 2.33 19.23 -7.89
CA ARG A 77 1.94 17.81 -7.91
C ARG A 77 2.34 17.10 -9.20
N ARG A 78 2.33 17.81 -10.33
CA ARG A 78 2.76 17.25 -11.62
C ARG A 78 4.26 17.02 -11.62
N THR A 79 5.04 18.00 -11.18
CA THR A 79 6.50 17.91 -11.11
C THR A 79 6.93 16.83 -10.13
N THR A 80 6.34 16.77 -8.94
CA THR A 80 6.63 15.70 -7.97
C THR A 80 6.30 14.32 -8.54
N SER A 81 5.14 14.17 -9.20
CA SER A 81 4.77 12.90 -9.84
C SER A 81 5.73 12.48 -10.96
N LEU A 82 6.19 13.43 -11.78
CA LEU A 82 7.18 13.16 -12.83
C LEU A 82 8.53 12.78 -12.24
N ILE A 83 8.98 13.46 -11.19
CA ILE A 83 10.20 13.11 -10.46
C ILE A 83 10.07 11.69 -9.89
N SER A 84 8.95 11.37 -9.24
CA SER A 84 8.70 10.02 -8.72
C SER A 84 8.68 8.95 -9.80
N PHE A 85 8.20 9.27 -11.01
CA PHE A 85 8.27 8.37 -12.15
C PHE A 85 9.71 8.15 -12.63
N ILE A 86 10.52 9.21 -12.70
CA ILE A 86 11.96 9.10 -13.04
C ILE A 86 12.70 8.28 -11.98
N VAL A 87 12.40 8.51 -10.70
CA VAL A 87 12.97 7.73 -9.60
C VAL A 87 12.57 6.26 -9.72
N LEU A 88 11.30 5.95 -10.04
CA LEU A 88 10.86 4.58 -10.30
C LEU A 88 11.65 3.93 -11.45
N LEU A 89 11.87 4.64 -12.57
CA LEU A 89 12.69 4.12 -13.67
C LEU A 89 14.14 3.88 -13.26
N TRP A 90 14.72 4.79 -12.47
CA TRP A 90 16.06 4.61 -11.93
C TRP A 90 16.15 3.42 -10.98
N MET A 91 15.15 3.22 -10.10
CA MET A 91 15.09 2.05 -9.23
C MET A 91 14.98 0.76 -10.05
N LEU A 92 14.12 0.71 -11.07
CA LEU A 92 14.03 -0.46 -11.95
C LEU A 92 15.35 -0.74 -12.68
N TYR A 93 16.05 0.31 -13.12
CA TYR A 93 17.40 0.17 -13.68
C TYR A 93 18.39 -0.44 -12.68
N GLN A 94 18.38 0.03 -11.43
CA GLN A 94 19.21 -0.52 -10.35
C GLN A 94 18.82 -1.96 -9.98
N GLY A 95 17.57 -2.35 -10.16
CA GLY A 95 17.17 -3.75 -9.96
C GLY A 95 17.82 -4.72 -10.95
N PHE A 96 18.18 -4.25 -12.15
CA PHE A 96 18.88 -5.07 -13.16
C PHE A 96 20.40 -4.92 -13.16
N HIS A 97 20.91 -3.73 -12.86
CA HIS A 97 22.34 -3.39 -13.00
C HIS A 97 23.03 -3.04 -11.68
N GLY A 98 22.27 -2.88 -10.59
CA GLY A 98 22.80 -2.61 -9.26
C GLY A 98 23.24 -3.88 -8.54
N PRO A 99 23.63 -3.77 -7.26
CA PRO A 99 24.06 -4.90 -6.45
C PRO A 99 22.97 -5.98 -6.36
N SER A 100 23.37 -7.26 -6.36
CA SER A 100 22.43 -8.37 -6.17
C SER A 100 21.99 -8.52 -4.72
N ASP A 101 22.73 -7.95 -3.76
CA ASP A 101 22.36 -7.96 -2.35
C ASP A 101 21.08 -7.13 -2.13
N PRO A 102 19.98 -7.74 -1.62
CA PRO A 102 18.73 -7.06 -1.32
C PRO A 102 18.87 -5.80 -0.45
N VAL A 103 19.81 -5.79 0.49
CA VAL A 103 19.97 -4.69 1.46
C VAL A 103 20.67 -3.49 0.82
N GLU A 104 21.55 -3.74 -0.14
CA GLU A 104 22.26 -2.70 -0.88
C GLU A 104 21.49 -2.23 -2.12
N ASN A 105 20.60 -3.06 -2.67
CA ASN A 105 19.86 -2.73 -3.88
C ASN A 105 18.78 -1.68 -3.63
N ALA A 106 18.90 -0.55 -4.32
CA ALA A 106 17.98 0.58 -4.19
C ALA A 106 16.52 0.23 -4.55
N LEU A 107 16.28 -0.68 -5.50
CA LEU A 107 14.93 -1.12 -5.86
C LEU A 107 14.27 -1.86 -4.71
N VAL A 108 15.00 -2.84 -4.15
CA VAL A 108 14.49 -3.73 -3.11
C VAL A 108 14.22 -2.95 -1.84
N MET A 109 15.21 -2.19 -1.36
CA MET A 109 15.07 -1.35 -0.17
C MET A 109 14.01 -0.26 -0.34
N GLY A 110 13.99 0.40 -1.51
CA GLY A 110 13.02 1.46 -1.76
C GLY A 110 11.59 0.93 -1.95
N PHE A 111 11.40 -0.25 -2.54
CA PHE A 111 10.08 -0.85 -2.67
C PHE A 111 9.56 -1.36 -1.32
N TRP A 112 10.33 -2.19 -0.62
CA TRP A 112 9.85 -2.83 0.62
C TRP A 112 9.84 -1.90 1.81
N VAL A 113 10.93 -1.16 2.04
CA VAL A 113 11.05 -0.34 3.25
C VAL A 113 10.44 1.04 3.04
N VAL A 114 10.85 1.74 1.98
CA VAL A 114 10.39 3.12 1.78
C VAL A 114 8.93 3.15 1.34
N PHE A 115 8.56 2.38 0.32
CA PHE A 115 7.20 2.40 -0.22
C PHE A 115 6.23 1.53 0.58
N TRP A 116 6.51 0.24 0.74
CA TRP A 116 5.55 -0.71 1.31
C TRP A 116 5.38 -0.53 2.83
N MET A 117 6.47 -0.33 3.56
CA MET A 117 6.41 -0.13 5.01
C MET A 117 6.15 1.35 5.37
N ALA A 118 7.07 2.26 5.04
CA ALA A 118 7.01 3.63 5.52
C ALA A 118 5.91 4.46 4.85
N ALA A 119 5.79 4.42 3.51
CA ALA A 119 4.82 5.25 2.81
C ALA A 119 3.38 4.82 3.12
N VAL A 120 3.10 3.51 3.26
CA VAL A 120 1.78 3.01 3.68
C VAL A 120 1.42 3.51 5.08
N MET A 121 2.36 3.48 6.03
CA MET A 121 2.14 4.02 7.38
C MET A 121 1.85 5.51 7.36
N VAL A 122 2.66 6.32 6.67
CA VAL A 122 2.45 7.77 6.56
C VAL A 122 1.12 8.09 5.87
N GLN A 123 0.76 7.32 4.83
CA GLN A 123 -0.49 7.45 4.08
C GLN A 123 -1.73 7.31 4.97
N GLY A 124 -1.69 6.38 5.94
CA GLY A 124 -2.82 6.07 6.83
C GLY A 124 -2.80 6.83 8.15
N LEU A 125 -1.61 7.19 8.65
CA LEU A 125 -1.45 7.81 9.96
C LEU A 125 -1.33 9.33 9.90
N VAL A 126 -0.88 9.90 8.78
CA VAL A 126 -0.56 11.33 8.72
C VAL A 126 -1.42 12.05 7.68
N PHE A 127 -1.20 11.81 6.38
CA PHE A 127 -1.88 12.54 5.29
C PHE A 127 -1.83 11.79 3.94
N ASP A 128 -2.49 12.33 2.91
CA ASP A 128 -2.41 11.86 1.51
C ASP A 128 -1.00 12.07 0.89
N LEU A 129 -0.06 11.18 1.19
CA LEU A 129 1.30 11.13 0.62
C LEU A 129 1.28 10.69 -0.86
N TRP A 130 0.53 9.63 -1.18
CA TRP A 130 0.45 9.07 -2.54
C TRP A 130 -0.06 10.09 -3.56
N GLY A 131 -0.96 10.99 -3.16
CA GLY A 131 -1.40 12.08 -4.02
C GLY A 131 -0.29 13.04 -4.47
N TRP A 132 0.88 13.02 -3.83
CA TRP A 132 2.07 13.79 -4.21
C TRP A 132 3.14 12.93 -4.89
N VAL A 133 3.44 11.76 -4.33
CA VAL A 133 4.59 10.92 -4.71
C VAL A 133 4.21 9.85 -5.74
N SER A 134 2.93 9.64 -6.05
CA SER A 134 2.55 8.63 -7.03
C SER A 134 3.13 8.95 -8.42
N PRO A 135 3.76 7.97 -9.08
CA PRO A 135 4.46 8.15 -10.36
C PRO A 135 3.50 8.27 -11.56
N TRP A 136 2.18 8.31 -11.34
CA TRP A 136 1.19 8.22 -12.41
C TRP A 136 0.45 9.53 -12.70
N HIS A 137 0.40 10.47 -11.75
CA HIS A 137 -0.42 11.68 -11.88
C HIS A 137 0.02 12.60 -13.02
N TRP A 138 1.29 12.54 -13.45
CA TRP A 138 1.76 13.30 -14.60
C TRP A 138 1.09 12.86 -15.91
N LEU A 139 0.63 11.61 -16.03
CA LEU A 139 -0.12 11.11 -17.19
C LEU A 139 -1.48 11.83 -17.35
N ASP A 140 -2.02 12.34 -16.25
CA ASP A 140 -3.30 13.05 -16.19
C ASP A 140 -3.18 14.53 -16.61
N ALA A 141 -1.96 15.00 -16.92
CA ALA A 141 -1.60 16.38 -17.21
C ALA A 141 -2.26 16.98 -18.47
N PRO A 142 -2.30 16.29 -19.63
CA PRO A 142 -2.90 16.84 -20.85
C PRO A 142 -4.40 17.11 -20.69
N ALA A 143 -5.07 16.34 -19.83
CA ALA A 143 -6.51 16.43 -19.61
C ALA A 143 -6.95 17.56 -18.65
N ARG A 144 -6.01 18.30 -18.04
CA ARG A 144 -6.29 19.37 -17.04
C ARG A 144 -5.75 20.75 -17.41
N SER A 145 -4.87 20.87 -18.40
CA SER A 145 -4.40 22.17 -18.89
C SER A 145 -5.49 22.84 -19.73
N GLY A 146 -6.48 23.41 -19.04
CA GLY A 146 -7.45 24.35 -19.61
C GLY A 146 -6.83 25.73 -19.83
N ALA A 147 -5.82 25.83 -20.69
CA ALA A 147 -5.48 27.09 -21.33
C ALA A 147 -6.21 27.10 -22.68
N GLY A 148 -7.39 27.74 -22.69
CA GLY A 148 -8.10 28.28 -23.86
C GLY A 148 -8.20 27.44 -25.15
N ARG A 149 -9.44 27.19 -25.57
CA ARG A 149 -9.89 26.70 -26.90
C ARG A 149 -9.88 25.19 -27.08
N LYS A 150 -11.09 24.61 -27.21
CA LYS A 150 -11.57 23.51 -28.08
C LYS A 150 -10.62 22.35 -28.50
N GLY A 151 -9.45 22.14 -27.90
CA GLY A 151 -8.44 21.17 -28.29
C GLY A 151 -8.17 20.13 -27.19
N GLY A 152 -8.51 18.88 -27.47
CA GLY A 152 -7.82 17.71 -26.92
C GLY A 152 -8.01 17.40 -25.43
N ARG A 153 -9.24 17.26 -24.94
CA ARG A 153 -9.44 16.35 -23.79
C ARG A 153 -8.97 14.97 -24.24
N PHE A 154 -8.02 14.35 -23.53
CA PHE A 154 -7.63 12.96 -23.76
C PHE A 154 -8.91 12.11 -23.86
N LYS A 155 -9.20 11.63 -25.07
CA LYS A 155 -10.31 10.71 -25.30
C LYS A 155 -9.73 9.31 -25.15
N PRO A 156 -10.17 8.53 -24.14
CA PRO A 156 -9.71 7.16 -24.02
C PRO A 156 -10.15 6.38 -25.27
N LEU A 157 -9.31 5.44 -25.68
CA LEU A 157 -9.61 4.54 -26.81
C LEU A 157 -10.81 3.64 -26.47
N PHE A 158 -10.87 3.19 -25.22
CA PHE A 158 -11.99 2.41 -24.68
C PHE A 158 -12.44 2.97 -23.32
N HIS A 159 -13.74 2.91 -23.06
CA HIS A 159 -14.27 3.29 -21.75
C HIS A 159 -14.24 2.07 -20.84
N LEU A 160 -13.54 2.15 -19.71
CA LEU A 160 -13.56 1.09 -18.71
C LEU A 160 -14.92 1.08 -18.00
N PRO A 161 -15.74 0.02 -18.15
CA PRO A 161 -17.07 -0.02 -17.55
C PRO A 161 -17.00 0.06 -16.02
N THR A 162 -17.85 0.90 -15.42
CA THR A 162 -17.96 1.05 -13.96
C THR A 162 -18.45 -0.22 -13.27
N VAL A 163 -19.02 -1.17 -14.02
CA VAL A 163 -19.47 -2.48 -13.55
C VAL A 163 -18.32 -3.31 -12.99
N PHE A 164 -17.11 -3.21 -13.57
CA PHE A 164 -15.93 -3.91 -13.09
C PHE A 164 -15.44 -3.40 -11.74
N GLY A 165 -15.75 -2.14 -11.39
CA GLY A 165 -15.36 -1.55 -10.11
C GLY A 165 -13.86 -1.70 -9.86
N VAL A 166 -13.47 -2.27 -8.71
CA VAL A 166 -12.07 -2.54 -8.35
C VAL A 166 -11.68 -4.02 -8.47
N TRP A 167 -12.48 -4.87 -9.11
CA TRP A 167 -12.14 -6.28 -9.30
C TRP A 167 -10.79 -6.51 -9.99
N PRO A 168 -10.40 -5.74 -11.03
CA PRO A 168 -9.06 -5.87 -11.61
C PRO A 168 -7.95 -5.58 -10.59
N ALA A 169 -8.13 -4.61 -9.71
CA ALA A 169 -7.20 -4.34 -8.62
C ALA A 169 -7.16 -5.47 -7.58
N VAL A 170 -8.29 -6.17 -7.33
CA VAL A 170 -8.33 -7.38 -6.48
C VAL A 170 -7.46 -8.47 -7.08
N LEU A 171 -7.62 -8.75 -8.38
CA LEU A 171 -6.81 -9.76 -9.07
C LEU A 171 -5.32 -9.41 -9.06
N LEU A 172 -4.98 -8.13 -9.26
CA LEU A 172 -3.59 -7.66 -9.16
C LEU A 172 -3.06 -7.76 -7.72
N LEU A 173 -3.88 -7.54 -6.70
CA LEU A 173 -3.49 -7.72 -5.30
C LEU A 173 -3.22 -9.18 -4.98
N VAL A 174 -4.07 -10.10 -5.44
CA VAL A 174 -3.85 -11.55 -5.29
C VAL A 174 -2.60 -11.99 -6.03
N GLY A 175 -2.38 -11.51 -7.25
CA GLY A 175 -1.17 -11.80 -8.01
C GLY A 175 0.09 -11.25 -7.33
N PHE A 176 0.01 -10.04 -6.78
CA PHE A 176 1.08 -9.46 -5.98
C PHE A 176 1.36 -10.30 -4.72
N ALA A 177 0.32 -10.69 -3.98
CA ALA A 177 0.45 -11.55 -2.81
C ALA A 177 1.06 -12.92 -3.14
N GLY A 178 0.68 -13.51 -4.28
CA GLY A 178 1.32 -14.74 -4.78
C GLY A 178 2.81 -14.55 -5.03
N PHE A 179 3.21 -13.41 -5.63
CA PHE A 179 4.62 -13.07 -5.80
C PHE A 179 5.34 -12.82 -4.47
N THR A 180 4.71 -12.16 -3.49
CA THR A 180 5.38 -11.87 -2.21
C THR A 180 5.52 -13.11 -1.32
N LEU A 181 4.50 -13.97 -1.33
CA LEU A 181 4.40 -15.10 -0.41
C LEU A 181 4.98 -16.38 -1.01
N ALA A 182 4.57 -16.74 -2.22
CA ALA A 182 4.92 -18.03 -2.80
C ALA A 182 6.24 -18.01 -3.57
N ASP A 183 6.72 -16.84 -3.97
CA ASP A 183 7.96 -16.79 -4.74
C ASP A 183 9.17 -17.26 -3.92
N PRO A 184 10.10 -18.02 -4.52
CA PRO A 184 11.28 -18.51 -3.81
C PRO A 184 12.25 -17.39 -3.38
N ALA A 185 12.26 -16.26 -4.09
CA ALA A 185 13.18 -15.16 -3.83
C ALA A 185 12.50 -13.82 -4.21
N PRO A 186 11.49 -13.37 -3.44
CA PRO A 186 10.80 -12.11 -3.71
C PRO A 186 11.72 -10.89 -3.56
N ASP A 187 12.78 -11.02 -2.76
CA ASP A 187 13.79 -9.99 -2.51
C ASP A 187 14.94 -9.99 -3.54
N ASP A 188 14.97 -10.95 -4.46
CA ASP A 188 15.93 -10.90 -5.56
C ASP A 188 15.66 -9.68 -6.45
N ALA A 189 16.66 -8.82 -6.56
CA ALA A 189 16.55 -7.53 -7.23
C ALA A 189 16.09 -7.67 -8.69
N ALA A 190 16.63 -8.64 -9.42
CA ALA A 190 16.30 -8.83 -10.83
C ALA A 190 14.87 -9.37 -11.03
N ARG A 191 14.41 -10.28 -10.16
CA ARG A 191 13.02 -10.76 -10.13
C ARG A 191 12.05 -9.63 -9.83
N LEU A 192 12.31 -8.84 -8.79
CA LEU A 192 11.49 -7.68 -8.44
C LEU A 192 11.48 -6.64 -9.57
N ALA A 193 12.62 -6.40 -10.22
CA ALA A 193 12.72 -5.49 -11.37
C ALA A 193 11.89 -5.96 -12.57
N ARG A 194 11.88 -7.26 -12.88
CA ARG A 194 11.02 -7.83 -13.94
C ARG A 194 9.55 -7.66 -13.61
N ALA A 195 9.13 -8.01 -12.39
CA ALA A 195 7.75 -7.85 -11.96
C ALA A 195 7.32 -6.36 -12.02
N GLY A 196 8.18 -5.46 -11.52
CA GLY A 196 7.98 -4.02 -11.57
C GLY A 196 7.92 -3.45 -12.99
N LEU A 197 8.73 -3.97 -13.93
CA LEU A 197 8.70 -3.57 -15.34
C LEU A 197 7.42 -4.03 -16.04
N ILE A 198 6.99 -5.28 -15.81
CA ILE A 198 5.72 -5.81 -16.33
C ILE A 198 4.56 -4.94 -15.81
N TYR A 199 4.57 -4.66 -14.51
CA TYR A 199 3.59 -3.80 -13.86
C TYR A 199 3.56 -2.37 -14.44
N LEU A 200 4.74 -1.79 -14.68
CA LEU A 200 4.92 -0.48 -15.30
C LEU A 200 4.29 -0.45 -16.70
N VAL A 201 4.63 -1.42 -17.55
CA VAL A 201 4.13 -1.51 -18.93
C VAL A 201 2.61 -1.67 -18.94
N ILE A 202 2.08 -2.60 -18.15
CA ILE A 202 0.63 -2.82 -18.02
C ILE A 202 -0.08 -1.52 -17.60
N THR A 203 0.50 -0.79 -16.64
CA THR A 203 -0.09 0.46 -16.14
C THR A 203 -0.06 1.58 -17.16
N LEU A 204 1.06 1.75 -17.90
CA LEU A 204 1.19 2.76 -18.95
C LEU A 204 0.24 2.48 -20.11
N VAL A 205 0.20 1.22 -20.59
CA VAL A 205 -0.72 0.79 -21.64
C VAL A 205 -2.17 0.98 -21.18
N GLY A 206 -2.51 0.54 -19.97
CA GLY A 206 -3.84 0.69 -19.41
C GLY A 206 -4.28 2.16 -19.29
N CYS A 207 -3.39 3.05 -18.85
CA CYS A 207 -3.65 4.48 -18.83
C CYS A 207 -3.82 5.07 -20.24
N GLY A 208 -3.04 4.62 -21.22
CA GLY A 208 -3.14 5.04 -22.62
C GLY A 208 -4.43 4.56 -23.31
N VAL A 209 -4.92 3.37 -22.97
CA VAL A 209 -6.12 2.78 -23.59
C VAL A 209 -7.40 3.25 -22.91
N PHE A 210 -7.46 3.20 -21.58
CA PHE A 210 -8.69 3.45 -20.80
C PHE A 210 -8.76 4.84 -20.17
N GLY A 211 -7.67 5.61 -20.26
CA GLY A 211 -7.52 6.90 -19.60
C GLY A 211 -6.95 6.78 -18.18
N PRO A 212 -6.00 7.65 -17.78
CA PRO A 212 -5.33 7.53 -16.48
C PRO A 212 -6.30 7.60 -15.30
N ARG A 213 -7.35 8.44 -15.37
CA ARG A 213 -8.33 8.57 -14.27
C ARG A 213 -9.11 7.28 -14.00
N ALA A 214 -9.54 6.58 -15.04
CA ALA A 214 -10.32 5.37 -14.88
C ALA A 214 -9.41 4.23 -14.39
N TRP A 215 -8.23 4.09 -15.01
CA TRP A 215 -7.25 3.08 -14.67
C TRP A 215 -6.77 3.18 -13.22
N LEU A 216 -6.32 4.37 -12.78
CA LEU A 216 -5.80 4.61 -11.42
C LEU A 216 -6.89 4.55 -10.33
N ARG A 217 -8.17 4.51 -10.70
CA ARG A 217 -9.30 4.39 -9.76
C ARG A 217 -9.83 2.97 -9.62
N GLN A 218 -9.60 2.11 -10.61
CA GLN A 218 -10.26 0.81 -10.74
C GLN A 218 -9.28 -0.37 -10.88
N VAL A 219 -8.10 -0.15 -11.47
CA VAL A 219 -7.18 -1.24 -11.85
C VAL A 219 -5.85 -1.14 -11.13
N GLU A 220 -5.18 0.01 -11.19
CA GLU A 220 -3.84 0.13 -10.61
C GLU A 220 -3.88 -0.04 -9.08
N VAL A 221 -3.36 -1.18 -8.62
CA VAL A 221 -3.61 -1.71 -7.27
C VAL A 221 -3.10 -0.78 -6.17
N PHE A 222 -1.92 -0.17 -6.34
CA PHE A 222 -1.34 0.69 -5.32
C PHE A 222 -2.11 2.00 -5.14
N SER A 223 -2.59 2.65 -6.20
CA SER A 223 -3.43 3.85 -6.08
C SER A 223 -4.82 3.54 -5.56
N VAL A 224 -5.36 2.35 -5.82
CA VAL A 224 -6.62 1.92 -5.20
C VAL A 224 -6.40 1.70 -3.71
N LEU A 225 -5.36 0.94 -3.33
CA LEU A 225 -4.97 0.65 -1.95
C LEU A 225 -4.68 1.93 -1.16
N MET A 226 -3.74 2.75 -1.64
CA MET A 226 -3.32 4.00 -0.99
C MET A 226 -4.49 4.97 -0.81
N ARG A 227 -5.46 4.98 -1.73
CA ARG A 227 -6.68 5.80 -1.61
C ARG A 227 -7.64 5.28 -0.53
N LEU A 228 -7.70 3.97 -0.30
CA LEU A 228 -8.45 3.40 0.82
C LEU A 228 -7.76 3.73 2.14
N ILE A 229 -6.45 3.55 2.20
CA ILE A 229 -5.64 3.81 3.41
C ILE A 229 -5.68 5.30 3.80
N THR A 230 -5.63 6.24 2.85
CA THR A 230 -5.80 7.68 3.14
C THR A 230 -7.08 8.02 3.88
N ARG A 231 -8.15 7.22 3.74
CA ARG A 231 -9.42 7.50 4.44
C ARG A 231 -9.27 7.35 5.96
N LEU A 232 -8.24 6.65 6.42
CA LEU A 232 -7.88 6.52 7.82
C LEU A 232 -7.05 7.71 8.31
N ALA A 233 -6.44 8.49 7.41
CA ALA A 233 -5.59 9.62 7.78
C ALA A 233 -6.38 10.72 8.51
N PRO A 234 -5.79 11.35 9.53
CA PRO A 234 -6.40 12.46 10.25
C PRO A 234 -6.42 13.72 9.38
N VAL A 235 -5.38 13.93 8.55
CA VAL A 235 -5.28 15.07 7.64
C VAL A 235 -5.83 14.68 6.25
N ALA A 236 -6.93 15.32 5.87
CA ALA A 236 -7.65 15.08 4.63
C ALA A 236 -7.59 16.32 3.71
N ARG A 237 -7.29 16.12 2.42
CA ARG A 237 -7.37 17.20 1.43
C ARG A 237 -8.62 17.06 0.57
N ARG A 238 -9.49 18.07 0.57
CA ARG A 238 -10.68 18.14 -0.29
C ARG A 238 -10.59 19.33 -1.22
N GLY A 239 -10.18 19.07 -2.47
CA GLY A 239 -9.94 20.12 -3.46
C GLY A 239 -8.83 21.06 -2.99
N ARG A 240 -9.17 22.32 -2.71
CA ARG A 240 -8.25 23.34 -2.19
C ARG A 240 -8.29 23.49 -0.67
N ARG A 241 -9.08 22.70 0.07
CA ARG A 241 -9.18 22.80 1.53
C ARG A 241 -8.52 21.63 2.23
N LEU A 242 -7.91 21.91 3.38
CA LEU A 242 -7.37 20.92 4.29
C LEU A 242 -8.33 20.75 5.46
N ARG A 243 -8.61 19.51 5.85
CA ARG A 243 -9.41 19.18 7.03
C ARG A 243 -8.58 18.31 7.95
N LEU A 244 -8.69 18.53 9.25
CA LEU A 244 -8.10 17.69 10.28
C LEU A 244 -9.22 17.09 11.10
N GLY A 245 -9.22 15.78 11.24
CA GLY A 245 -10.13 15.06 12.13
C GLY A 245 -9.42 13.88 12.77
N TRP A 246 -10.17 13.11 13.55
CA TRP A 246 -9.66 11.84 14.05
C TRP A 246 -9.50 10.82 12.92
N HIS A 247 -8.70 9.78 13.17
CA HIS A 247 -8.51 8.68 12.22
C HIS A 247 -9.86 8.10 11.78
N GLY A 248 -10.03 7.92 10.47
CA GLY A 248 -11.27 7.39 9.90
C GLY A 248 -12.42 8.40 9.74
N HIS A 249 -12.26 9.68 10.13
CA HIS A 249 -13.30 10.71 9.90
C HIS A 249 -13.76 10.81 8.44
N GLN A 250 -12.89 10.47 7.49
CA GLN A 250 -13.19 10.55 6.06
C GLN A 250 -14.09 9.40 5.57
N LEU A 251 -14.20 8.29 6.31
CA LEU A 251 -15.00 7.11 5.92
C LEU A 251 -16.49 7.43 5.77
N HIS A 252 -16.99 8.43 6.52
CA HIS A 252 -18.39 8.83 6.49
C HIS A 252 -18.76 9.70 5.27
N GLN A 253 -17.79 10.30 4.56
CA GLN A 253 -18.07 11.40 3.61
C GLN A 253 -18.64 10.96 2.24
N GLY A 254 -19.35 9.83 2.17
CA GLY A 254 -20.15 9.44 0.99
C GLY A 254 -19.34 9.23 -0.29
N ALA A 255 -18.03 8.99 -0.19
CA ALA A 255 -17.21 8.67 -1.35
C ALA A 255 -17.60 7.29 -1.87
N GLY A 256 -18.43 7.24 -2.91
CA GLY A 256 -18.93 6.01 -3.52
C GLY A 256 -17.82 4.96 -3.64
N CYS A 257 -17.99 3.85 -2.95
CA CYS A 257 -17.12 2.71 -3.11
C CYS A 257 -17.47 2.01 -4.42
N TYR A 258 -16.46 1.70 -5.21
CA TYR A 258 -16.66 0.89 -6.40
C TYR A 258 -17.03 -0.55 -5.97
N ARG A 259 -17.72 -1.28 -6.84
CA ARG A 259 -17.97 -2.71 -6.64
C ARG A 259 -16.64 -3.44 -6.40
N GLY A 260 -16.63 -4.38 -5.46
CA GLY A 260 -15.41 -5.14 -5.10
C GLY A 260 -14.51 -4.49 -4.05
N THR A 261 -14.80 -3.26 -3.58
CA THR A 261 -13.95 -2.62 -2.54
C THR A 261 -13.91 -3.43 -1.23
N ALA A 262 -15.04 -4.00 -0.80
CA ALA A 262 -15.06 -4.86 0.39
C ALA A 262 -14.18 -6.10 0.21
N VAL A 263 -14.25 -6.74 -0.96
CA VAL A 263 -13.42 -7.91 -1.29
C VAL A 263 -11.94 -7.52 -1.31
N LEU A 264 -11.57 -6.37 -1.88
CA LEU A 264 -10.19 -5.89 -1.86
C LEU A 264 -9.66 -5.72 -0.42
N ILE A 265 -10.48 -5.17 0.49
CA ILE A 265 -10.12 -5.01 1.90
C ILE A 265 -9.97 -6.38 2.57
N LEU A 266 -10.90 -7.30 2.33
CA LEU A 266 -10.83 -8.66 2.88
C LEU A 266 -9.59 -9.40 2.37
N VAL A 267 -9.27 -9.30 1.08
CA VAL A 267 -8.06 -9.90 0.50
C VAL A 267 -6.81 -9.27 1.11
N LEU A 268 -6.74 -7.94 1.23
CA LEU A 268 -5.60 -7.28 1.87
C LEU A 268 -5.37 -7.78 3.31
N LEU A 269 -6.44 -7.88 4.10
CA LEU A 269 -6.39 -8.40 5.48
C LEU A 269 -6.01 -9.88 5.51
N ALA A 270 -6.56 -10.68 4.60
CA ALA A 270 -6.26 -12.11 4.50
C ALA A 270 -4.78 -12.33 4.13
N VAL A 271 -4.25 -11.60 3.15
CA VAL A 271 -2.85 -11.68 2.74
C VAL A 271 -1.91 -11.36 3.89
N GLY A 272 -2.13 -10.24 4.61
CA GLY A 272 -1.29 -9.89 5.76
C GLY A 272 -1.43 -10.85 6.95
N SER A 273 -2.61 -11.43 7.15
CA SER A 273 -2.83 -12.43 8.20
C SER A 273 -2.18 -13.77 7.85
N PHE A 274 -2.25 -14.15 6.57
CA PHE A 274 -1.64 -15.37 6.06
C PHE A 274 -0.12 -15.27 6.01
N ASP A 275 0.45 -14.11 5.71
CA ASP A 275 1.89 -13.84 5.81
C ASP A 275 2.43 -14.20 7.20
N GLY A 276 1.74 -13.77 8.26
CA GLY A 276 2.09 -14.14 9.63
C GLY A 276 1.82 -15.61 9.97
N LEU A 277 0.73 -16.20 9.46
CA LEU A 277 0.38 -17.61 9.70
C LEU A 277 1.40 -18.56 9.04
N ASN A 278 1.86 -18.22 7.83
CA ASN A 278 2.75 -19.05 7.01
C ASN A 278 4.10 -19.31 7.69
N GLU A 279 4.53 -18.40 8.57
CA GLU A 279 5.78 -18.52 9.34
C GLU A 279 5.62 -19.32 10.66
N THR A 280 4.41 -19.81 10.98
CA THR A 280 4.15 -20.53 12.23
C THR A 280 4.43 -22.04 12.11
N PHE A 281 4.92 -22.64 13.21
CA PHE A 281 5.08 -24.10 13.28
C PHE A 281 3.76 -24.87 13.09
N PHE A 282 2.63 -24.27 13.51
CA PHE A 282 1.31 -24.86 13.25
C PHE A 282 1.04 -25.01 11.76
N TRP A 283 1.36 -24.00 10.96
CA TRP A 283 1.19 -24.05 9.51
C TRP A 283 2.14 -25.06 8.87
N LEU A 284 3.41 -25.03 9.25
CA LEU A 284 4.42 -25.97 8.73
C LEU A 284 4.04 -27.43 9.03
N ASP A 285 3.59 -27.72 10.26
CA ASP A 285 3.08 -29.04 10.64
C ASP A 285 1.84 -29.43 9.82
N HIS A 286 0.92 -28.48 9.56
CA HIS A 286 -0.27 -28.72 8.76
C HIS A 286 0.04 -29.14 7.31
N ILE A 287 1.09 -28.57 6.71
CA ILE A 287 1.56 -28.93 5.36
C ILE A 287 2.58 -30.08 5.36
N GLY A 288 2.80 -30.74 6.51
CA GLY A 288 3.70 -31.88 6.64
C GLY A 288 5.19 -31.52 6.57
N VAL A 289 5.54 -30.25 6.76
CA VAL A 289 6.92 -29.75 6.71
C VAL A 289 7.50 -29.70 8.11
N ASN A 290 8.66 -30.33 8.31
CA ASN A 290 9.37 -30.28 9.58
C ASN A 290 9.95 -28.86 9.81
N PRO A 291 9.50 -28.11 10.83
CA PRO A 291 10.00 -26.76 11.07
C PRO A 291 11.49 -26.70 11.48
N LEU A 292 12.07 -27.82 11.92
CA LEU A 292 13.48 -27.92 12.29
C LEU A 292 14.40 -28.28 11.11
N ASP A 293 13.81 -28.76 10.01
CA ASP A 293 14.49 -29.07 8.75
C ASP A 293 13.77 -28.32 7.63
N HIS A 294 13.81 -26.99 7.72
CA HIS A 294 13.00 -26.11 6.87
C HIS A 294 13.43 -26.23 5.40
N PRO A 295 12.58 -26.74 4.50
CA PRO A 295 12.92 -26.87 3.10
C PRO A 295 13.07 -25.50 2.44
N GLY A 296 13.75 -25.44 1.31
CA GLY A 296 13.85 -24.20 0.54
C GLY A 296 12.46 -23.70 0.12
N ARG A 297 12.27 -22.37 0.00
CA ARG A 297 10.98 -21.76 -0.40
C ARG A 297 10.40 -22.33 -1.70
N THR A 298 11.24 -22.88 -2.58
CA THR A 298 10.83 -23.56 -3.82
C THR A 298 9.89 -24.74 -3.58
N GLU A 299 10.04 -25.48 -2.48
CA GLU A 299 9.16 -26.61 -2.13
C GLU A 299 7.85 -26.14 -1.52
N LEU A 300 7.84 -24.93 -0.95
CA LEU A 300 6.67 -24.33 -0.31
C LEU A 300 5.77 -23.56 -1.28
N VAL A 301 6.16 -23.37 -2.55
CA VAL A 301 5.41 -22.59 -3.55
C VAL A 301 3.96 -23.10 -3.69
N ILE A 302 3.78 -24.41 -3.89
CA ILE A 302 2.46 -25.01 -4.10
C ILE A 302 1.62 -24.99 -2.81
N PRO A 303 2.15 -25.40 -1.65
CA PRO A 303 1.43 -25.29 -0.38
C PRO A 303 1.00 -23.85 -0.05
N VAL A 304 1.86 -22.86 -0.30
CA VAL A 304 1.55 -21.45 -0.03
C VAL A 304 0.47 -20.90 -0.96
N LEU A 305 0.44 -21.32 -2.23
CA LEU A 305 -0.59 -20.87 -3.19
C LEU A 305 -1.94 -21.58 -3.00
N THR A 306 -1.92 -22.86 -2.65
CA THR A 306 -3.12 -23.71 -2.62
C THR A 306 -3.69 -23.90 -1.22
N GLY A 307 -2.87 -23.67 -0.19
CA GLY A 307 -3.20 -23.95 1.19
C GLY A 307 -3.32 -25.44 1.52
N LEU A 308 -2.71 -26.31 0.72
CA LEU A 308 -2.79 -27.77 0.84
C LEU A 308 -1.37 -28.37 0.91
N GLY A 309 -1.21 -29.38 1.76
CA GLY A 309 -0.07 -30.30 1.79
C GLY A 309 -0.28 -31.52 0.89
#